data_AF-A0A7Y5BYT8-F1
#
_entry.id   AF-A0A7Y5BYT8-F1
#
_cell.length_a   1.000
_cell.length_b   1.000
_cell.length_c   1.000
_cell.angle_alpha   90.00
_cell.angle_beta   90.00
_cell.angle_gamma   90.00
#
_symmetry.space_group_name_H-M   'P 1'
#
loop_
_entity.id
_entity.type
_entity.pdbx_description
1 polymer ?
#
loop_
_entity_poly.entity_id
_entity_poly.type
_entity_poly.pdbx_seq_one_letter_code
_entity_poly.pdbx_strand_id
1 'polypeptide(L)'
;MLKTLPTPTFPPTPLPPLWEVAPEPSLPDLVLLTPPEKWQPAEGEAVQEVTAKIAQKLADTIHHNPALLEITGTVTAVQAFWLVYGGPVEFRRTGQSCTESRAARGLPHMPCDQGIWGETVSANLVLVFKEATPSKLATHPRWFVHELGHAFSYATGKQAERDVPHSLLSRNTFAGPLNAWQFSSSVEPGEVFADLFLAWVFDAWGQTGNGKLFMDMFAPVWLGIAILD
;
A
#
# COMPACT_ATOMS: atom_id res chain seq x y z
N MET A 1 -14.61 -7.95 -62.33
CA MET A 1 -13.26 -8.01 -61.74
C MET A 1 -13.06 -6.79 -60.86
N LEU A 2 -13.18 -6.95 -59.54
CA LEU A 2 -12.95 -5.88 -58.57
C LEU A 2 -11.46 -5.92 -58.17
N LYS A 3 -10.72 -4.84 -58.45
CA LYS A 3 -9.35 -4.65 -57.97
C LYS A 3 -9.38 -4.28 -56.49
N THR A 4 -8.85 -5.14 -55.63
CA THR A 4 -8.56 -4.84 -54.23
C THR A 4 -7.39 -3.87 -54.14
N LEU A 5 -7.58 -2.74 -53.46
CA LEU A 5 -6.51 -1.80 -53.15
C LEU A 5 -5.63 -2.36 -52.03
N PRO A 6 -4.31 -2.12 -52.05
CA PRO A 6 -3.40 -2.60 -51.02
C PRO A 6 -3.62 -1.86 -49.70
N THR A 7 -3.62 -2.61 -48.61
CA THR A 7 -3.71 -2.09 -47.24
C THR A 7 -2.40 -1.38 -46.89
N PRO A 8 -2.41 -0.12 -46.41
CA PRO A 8 -1.20 0.56 -45.99
C PRO A 8 -0.66 -0.09 -44.71
N THR A 9 0.58 -0.60 -44.79
CA THR A 9 1.35 -1.00 -43.62
C THR A 9 2.07 0.23 -43.07
N PHE A 10 1.57 0.77 -41.96
CA PHE A 10 2.36 1.71 -41.16
C PHE A 10 3.31 0.92 -40.25
N PRO A 11 4.60 1.30 -40.16
CA PRO A 11 5.47 0.71 -39.15
C PRO A 11 4.93 1.07 -37.76
N PRO A 12 5.03 0.17 -36.76
CA PRO A 12 4.64 0.49 -35.40
C PRO A 12 5.56 1.62 -34.91
N THR A 13 4.98 2.78 -34.65
CA THR A 13 5.66 3.84 -33.90
C THR A 13 5.98 3.26 -32.52
N PRO A 14 7.24 3.33 -32.04
CA PRO A 14 7.55 2.95 -30.67
C PRO A 14 6.66 3.78 -29.75
N LEU A 15 5.95 3.12 -28.84
CA LEU A 15 5.30 3.84 -27.75
C LEU A 15 6.41 4.56 -26.98
N PRO A 16 6.24 5.84 -26.63
CA PRO A 16 7.17 6.49 -25.72
C PRO A 16 7.25 5.66 -24.43
N PRO A 17 8.40 5.65 -23.74
CA PRO A 17 8.51 5.01 -22.44
C PRO A 17 7.39 5.52 -21.52
N LEU A 18 6.84 4.64 -20.67
CA LEU A 18 5.75 4.92 -19.73
C LEU A 18 5.98 6.13 -18.79
N TRP A 19 7.18 6.70 -18.77
CA TRP A 19 7.58 7.82 -17.91
C TRP A 19 7.55 9.21 -18.57
N GLU A 20 7.30 9.32 -19.89
CA GLU A 20 7.16 10.64 -20.54
C GLU A 20 5.69 11.05 -20.72
N VAL A 21 5.36 12.28 -20.29
CA VAL A 21 4.17 13.11 -20.64
C VAL A 21 2.99 13.20 -19.64
N ALA A 22 3.15 12.91 -18.35
CA ALA A 22 2.21 13.43 -17.32
C ALA A 22 2.92 14.46 -16.41
N PRO A 23 2.25 15.55 -15.98
CA PRO A 23 2.79 16.40 -14.92
C PRO A 23 3.01 15.53 -13.68
N GLU A 24 4.16 15.71 -13.02
CA GLU A 24 4.50 14.95 -11.84
C GLU A 24 3.41 15.14 -10.77
N PRO A 25 2.83 14.06 -10.23
CA PRO A 25 1.83 14.18 -9.17
C PRO A 25 2.45 14.85 -7.95
N SER A 26 1.66 15.61 -7.20
CA SER A 26 2.13 16.20 -5.95
C SER A 26 1.95 15.20 -4.79
N LEU A 27 2.67 15.39 -3.68
CA LEU A 27 2.50 14.55 -2.47
C LEU A 27 1.03 14.46 -2.00
N PRO A 28 0.23 15.56 -2.00
CA PRO A 28 -1.20 15.49 -1.72
C PRO A 28 -2.01 14.57 -2.65
N ASP A 29 -1.53 14.30 -3.87
CA ASP A 29 -2.22 13.48 -4.86
C ASP A 29 -1.90 11.98 -4.72
N LEU A 30 -1.07 11.58 -3.76
CA LEU A 30 -0.77 10.17 -3.51
C LEU A 30 -1.94 9.42 -2.86
N VAL A 31 -2.77 10.14 -2.11
CA VAL A 31 -3.89 9.58 -1.36
C VAL A 31 -5.13 10.43 -1.54
N LEU A 32 -6.25 9.77 -1.84
CA LEU A 32 -7.56 10.43 -1.94
C LEU A 32 -8.38 10.11 -0.69
N LEU A 33 -8.83 11.16 -0.01
CA LEU A 33 -9.72 11.03 1.15
C LEU A 33 -11.14 11.31 0.72
N THR A 34 -11.98 10.26 0.72
CA THR A 34 -13.33 10.36 0.15
C THR A 34 -14.43 9.99 1.15
N PRO A 35 -15.58 10.68 1.09
CA PRO A 35 -15.72 12.02 0.52
C PRO A 35 -15.00 13.06 1.44
N PRO A 36 -14.37 14.11 0.87
CA PRO A 36 -13.42 14.95 1.60
C PRO A 36 -14.04 15.69 2.79
N GLU A 37 -15.32 16.07 2.72
CA GLU A 37 -16.03 16.76 3.80
C GLU A 37 -16.21 15.92 5.08
N LYS A 38 -15.95 14.61 5.02
CA LYS A 38 -16.00 13.70 6.17
C LYS A 38 -14.67 13.54 6.89
N TRP A 39 -13.61 14.18 6.42
CA TRP A 39 -12.27 14.09 6.99
C TRP A 39 -11.90 15.40 7.70
N GLN A 40 -11.41 15.29 8.93
CA GLN A 40 -10.87 16.44 9.65
C GLN A 40 -9.48 16.81 9.08
N PRO A 41 -9.08 18.09 9.12
CA PRO A 41 -7.76 18.51 8.64
C PRO A 41 -6.60 17.72 9.25
N ALA A 42 -6.65 17.46 10.56
CA ALA A 42 -5.62 16.67 11.25
C ALA A 42 -5.50 15.22 10.76
N GLU A 43 -6.60 14.62 10.28
CA GLU A 43 -6.56 13.28 9.67
C GLU A 43 -5.88 13.35 8.28
N GLY A 44 -6.16 14.42 7.53
CA GLY A 44 -5.52 14.69 6.24
C GLY A 44 -4.02 14.92 6.35
N GLU A 45 -3.60 15.72 7.33
CA GLU A 45 -2.16 15.94 7.61
C GLU A 45 -1.48 14.63 8.04
N ALA A 46 -2.12 13.86 8.92
CA ALA A 46 -1.61 12.59 9.41
C ALA A 46 -1.37 11.57 8.28
N VAL A 47 -2.35 11.35 7.40
CA VAL A 47 -2.22 10.40 6.30
C VAL A 47 -1.22 10.87 5.24
N GLN A 48 -1.15 12.17 4.97
CA GLN A 48 -0.15 12.75 4.05
C GLN A 48 1.27 12.56 4.58
N GLU A 49 1.52 12.83 5.87
CA GLU A 49 2.84 12.69 6.48
C GLU A 49 3.35 11.24 6.38
N VAL A 50 2.51 10.26 6.75
CA VAL A 50 2.93 8.85 6.71
C VAL A 50 3.05 8.34 5.28
N THR A 51 2.23 8.81 4.35
CA THR A 51 2.34 8.45 2.93
C THR A 51 3.61 8.99 2.31
N ALA A 52 4.02 10.21 2.65
CA ALA A 52 5.30 10.76 2.20
C ALA A 52 6.50 9.90 2.65
N LYS A 53 6.44 9.34 3.87
CA LYS A 53 7.48 8.41 4.38
C LYS A 53 7.50 7.09 3.61
N ILE A 54 6.33 6.55 3.28
CA ILE A 54 6.23 5.36 2.42
C ILE A 54 6.84 5.65 1.05
N ALA A 55 6.39 6.73 0.40
CA ALA A 55 6.87 7.17 -0.91
C ALA A 55 8.40 7.31 -0.95
N GLN A 56 8.99 7.93 0.08
CA GLN A 56 10.44 8.05 0.20
C GLN A 56 11.11 6.68 0.38
N LYS A 57 10.59 5.82 1.26
CA LYS A 57 11.14 4.48 1.50
C LYS A 57 11.14 3.63 0.21
N LEU A 58 10.08 3.72 -0.59
CA LEU A 58 9.98 3.04 -1.88
C LEU A 58 11.04 3.57 -2.86
N ALA A 59 11.15 4.90 -3.02
CA ALA A 59 12.16 5.51 -3.89
C ALA A 59 13.59 5.12 -3.48
N ASP A 60 13.91 5.18 -2.18
CA ASP A 60 15.22 4.75 -1.68
C ASP A 60 15.48 3.28 -2.03
N THR A 61 14.50 2.41 -1.84
CA THR A 61 14.65 0.98 -2.14
C THR A 61 14.86 0.73 -3.63
N ILE A 62 14.17 1.48 -4.49
CA ILE A 62 14.35 1.44 -5.94
C ILE A 62 15.77 1.87 -6.31
N HIS A 63 16.26 2.99 -5.76
CA HIS A 63 17.60 3.51 -6.07
C HIS A 63 18.74 2.61 -5.59
N HIS A 64 18.52 1.83 -4.52
CA HIS A 64 19.49 0.83 -4.06
C HIS A 64 19.47 -0.46 -4.89
N ASN A 65 18.40 -0.72 -5.65
CA ASN A 65 18.22 -1.97 -6.40
C ASN A 65 17.84 -1.77 -7.89
N PRO A 66 18.47 -0.84 -8.63
CA PRO A 66 17.99 -0.44 -9.96
C PRO A 66 18.03 -1.60 -10.98
N ALA A 67 19.01 -2.49 -10.88
CA ALA A 67 19.14 -3.64 -11.77
C ALA A 67 18.05 -4.70 -11.58
N LEU A 68 17.51 -4.83 -10.35
CA LEU A 68 16.42 -5.77 -10.06
C LEU A 68 15.08 -5.30 -10.63
N LEU A 69 14.92 -3.98 -10.79
CA LEU A 69 13.65 -3.35 -11.13
C LEU A 69 13.59 -2.84 -12.57
N GLU A 70 14.65 -3.02 -13.35
CA GLU A 70 14.79 -2.52 -14.72
C GLU A 70 14.56 -1.00 -14.86
N ILE A 71 14.67 -0.25 -13.77
CA ILE A 71 14.50 1.20 -13.75
C ILE A 71 15.84 1.87 -14.01
N THR A 72 15.87 2.73 -15.03
CA THR A 72 17.01 3.60 -15.35
C THR A 72 16.69 5.04 -14.98
N GLY A 73 17.65 5.75 -14.40
CA GLY A 73 17.48 7.15 -13.98
C GLY A 73 16.99 7.31 -12.54
N THR A 74 16.70 8.55 -12.16
CA THR A 74 16.23 8.91 -10.83
C THR A 74 14.70 8.89 -10.78
N VAL A 75 14.15 8.14 -9.83
CA VAL A 75 12.71 8.12 -9.52
C VAL A 75 12.44 8.99 -8.30
N THR A 76 11.49 9.91 -8.36
CA THR A 76 11.08 10.70 -7.18
C THR A 76 10.22 9.86 -6.23
N ALA A 77 10.05 10.32 -4.98
CA ALA A 77 9.18 9.64 -4.02
C ALA A 77 7.76 9.43 -4.55
N VAL A 78 7.19 10.45 -5.20
CA VAL A 78 5.83 10.39 -5.75
C VAL A 78 5.76 9.38 -6.90
N GLN A 79 6.72 9.42 -7.83
CA GLN A 79 6.79 8.45 -8.92
C GLN A 79 6.93 7.01 -8.39
N ALA A 80 7.77 6.79 -7.38
CA ALA A 80 7.95 5.48 -6.76
C ALA A 80 6.65 4.96 -6.15
N PHE A 81 5.89 5.82 -5.47
CA PHE A 81 4.59 5.44 -4.94
C PHE A 81 3.62 5.04 -6.07
N TRP A 82 3.51 5.85 -7.11
CA TRP A 82 2.60 5.56 -8.23
C TRP A 82 2.99 4.33 -9.03
N LEU A 83 4.29 4.07 -9.21
CA LEU A 83 4.78 2.85 -9.86
C LEU A 83 4.34 1.60 -9.08
N VAL A 84 4.32 1.67 -7.75
CA VAL A 84 3.98 0.53 -6.90
C VAL A 84 2.48 0.31 -6.78
N TYR A 85 1.70 1.36 -6.53
CA TYR A 85 0.26 1.23 -6.31
C TYR A 85 -0.56 1.34 -7.61
N GLY A 86 0.05 1.80 -8.72
CA GLY A 86 -0.64 2.03 -9.97
C GLY A 86 -1.50 3.30 -9.98
N GLY A 87 -1.21 4.26 -9.11
CA GLY A 87 -1.93 5.53 -8.98
C GLY A 87 -2.17 5.94 -7.52
N PRO A 88 -3.11 6.87 -7.28
CA PRO A 88 -3.49 7.24 -5.91
C PRO A 88 -4.23 6.12 -5.20
N VAL A 89 -3.97 5.97 -3.90
CA VAL A 89 -4.75 5.07 -3.03
C VAL A 89 -5.91 5.85 -2.40
N GLU A 90 -7.13 5.36 -2.55
CA GLU A 90 -8.32 5.98 -1.96
C GLU A 90 -8.61 5.42 -0.56
N PHE A 91 -8.70 6.30 0.44
CA PHE A 91 -9.33 5.99 1.72
C PHE A 91 -10.77 6.50 1.72
N ARG A 92 -11.73 5.58 1.69
CA ARG A 92 -13.16 5.88 1.58
C ARG A 92 -13.89 5.64 2.89
N ARG A 93 -14.39 6.71 3.51
CA ARG A 93 -15.31 6.61 4.66
C ARG A 93 -16.65 6.03 4.21
N THR A 94 -16.95 4.83 4.68
CA THR A 94 -18.17 4.09 4.33
C THR A 94 -19.42 4.65 5.02
N GLY A 95 -19.26 5.26 6.21
CA GLY A 95 -20.39 5.59 7.09
C GLY A 95 -21.06 4.36 7.72
N GLN A 96 -20.50 3.17 7.52
CA GLN A 96 -20.99 1.89 8.01
C GLN A 96 -20.00 1.32 9.04
N SER A 97 -20.49 0.50 9.96
CA SER A 97 -19.62 -0.42 10.70
C SER A 97 -18.97 -1.42 9.76
N CYS A 98 -17.88 -2.04 10.20
CA CYS A 98 -17.32 -3.22 9.56
C CYS A 98 -18.40 -4.28 9.26
N THR A 99 -19.25 -4.62 10.24
CA THR A 99 -20.31 -5.61 10.09
C THR A 99 -21.33 -5.21 9.01
N GLU A 100 -21.81 -3.97 9.04
CA GLU A 100 -22.75 -3.43 8.05
C GLU A 100 -22.13 -3.40 6.64
N SER A 101 -20.87 -2.96 6.53
CA SER A 101 -20.16 -2.86 5.25
C SER A 101 -19.92 -4.23 4.61
N ARG A 102 -19.58 -5.25 5.41
CA ARG A 102 -19.41 -6.62 4.93
C ARG A 102 -20.74 -7.26 4.54
N ALA A 103 -21.79 -7.06 5.35
CA ALA A 103 -23.13 -7.55 5.05
C ALA A 103 -23.67 -6.96 3.74
N ALA A 104 -23.48 -5.65 3.51
CA ALA A 104 -23.87 -4.99 2.27
C ALA A 104 -23.16 -5.54 1.01
N ARG A 105 -21.98 -6.14 1.18
CA ARG A 105 -21.20 -6.80 0.12
C ARG A 105 -21.45 -8.31 0.02
N GLY A 106 -22.38 -8.86 0.81
CA GLY A 106 -22.67 -10.30 0.83
C GLY A 106 -21.53 -11.17 1.35
N LEU A 107 -20.60 -10.59 2.13
CA LEU A 107 -19.48 -11.33 2.69
C LEU A 107 -19.90 -12.08 3.97
N PRO A 108 -19.25 -13.22 4.29
CA PRO A 108 -19.50 -13.93 5.54
C PRO A 108 -19.32 -13.02 6.76
N HIS A 109 -20.13 -13.25 7.78
CA HIS A 109 -19.98 -12.57 9.06
C HIS A 109 -18.60 -12.88 9.63
N MET A 110 -17.82 -11.82 9.86
CA MET A 110 -16.55 -11.86 10.57
C MET A 110 -16.75 -11.11 11.88
N PRO A 111 -16.18 -11.57 13.01
CA PRO A 111 -16.19 -10.81 14.25
C PRO A 111 -15.44 -9.49 14.04
N CYS A 112 -16.20 -8.41 13.81
CA CYS A 112 -15.69 -7.04 13.73
C CYS A 112 -15.57 -6.39 15.12
N ASP A 113 -15.73 -7.18 16.18
CA ASP A 113 -15.76 -6.81 17.59
C ASP A 113 -14.40 -6.39 18.16
N GLN A 114 -13.31 -6.58 17.41
CA GLN A 114 -11.95 -6.20 17.82
C GLN A 114 -11.55 -4.77 17.46
N GLY A 115 -12.50 -3.90 17.09
CA GLY A 115 -12.19 -2.51 16.78
C GLY A 115 -11.44 -2.37 15.46
N ILE A 116 -11.89 -3.07 14.43
CA ILE A 116 -11.42 -2.93 13.05
C ILE A 116 -11.79 -1.52 12.54
N TRP A 117 -10.80 -0.74 12.12
CA TRP A 117 -11.00 0.64 11.65
C TRP A 117 -11.19 0.74 10.14
N GLY A 118 -10.78 -0.28 9.39
CA GLY A 118 -10.94 -0.33 7.95
C GLY A 118 -10.65 -1.70 7.36
N GLU A 119 -10.76 -1.77 6.04
CA GLU A 119 -10.49 -2.96 5.25
C GLU A 119 -9.90 -2.52 3.91
N THR A 120 -8.70 -3.01 3.61
CA THR A 120 -8.10 -2.83 2.29
C THR A 120 -8.74 -3.81 1.30
N VAL A 121 -9.30 -3.27 0.21
CA VAL A 121 -10.07 -4.04 -0.78
C VAL A 121 -9.28 -4.28 -2.06
N SER A 122 -8.34 -3.38 -2.39
CA SER A 122 -7.44 -3.50 -3.54
C SER A 122 -6.17 -2.70 -3.31
N ALA A 123 -5.26 -2.69 -4.28
CA ALA A 123 -4.06 -1.84 -4.24
C ALA A 123 -4.38 -0.34 -4.13
N ASN A 124 -5.58 0.08 -4.55
CA ASN A 124 -5.95 1.50 -4.63
C ASN A 124 -7.21 1.85 -3.83
N LEU A 125 -7.71 0.97 -2.96
CA LEU A 125 -8.90 1.24 -2.17
C LEU A 125 -8.81 0.64 -0.77
N VAL A 126 -8.91 1.52 0.23
CA VAL A 126 -9.11 1.20 1.63
C VAL A 126 -10.47 1.74 2.07
N LEU A 127 -11.32 0.87 2.62
CA LEU A 127 -12.56 1.26 3.24
C LEU A 127 -12.31 1.64 4.70
N VAL A 128 -12.84 2.76 5.14
CA VAL A 128 -12.72 3.25 6.52
C VAL A 128 -14.10 3.17 7.18
N PHE A 129 -14.19 2.45 8.29
CA PHE A 129 -15.43 2.18 9.00
C PHE A 129 -15.76 3.26 10.03
N LYS A 130 -17.00 3.29 10.52
CA LYS A 130 -17.47 4.30 11.49
C LYS A 130 -16.76 4.20 12.85
N GLU A 131 -16.17 3.04 13.17
CA GLU A 131 -15.38 2.79 14.37
C GLU A 131 -14.05 3.56 14.38
N ALA A 132 -13.57 4.00 13.21
CA ALA A 132 -12.40 4.84 13.01
C ALA A 132 -12.77 6.32 13.23
N THR A 133 -12.90 6.69 14.51
CA THR A 133 -13.20 8.08 14.89
C THR A 133 -12.03 9.00 14.54
N PRO A 134 -12.29 10.29 14.25
CA PRO A 134 -11.23 11.24 13.96
C PRO A 134 -10.12 11.29 15.02
N SER A 135 -10.50 11.22 16.29
CA SER A 135 -9.54 11.18 17.40
C SER A 135 -8.62 9.95 17.38
N LYS A 136 -9.13 8.78 16.99
CA LYS A 136 -8.32 7.56 16.88
C LYS A 136 -7.33 7.68 15.73
N LEU A 137 -7.80 8.09 14.55
CA LEU A 137 -6.96 8.23 13.37
C LEU A 137 -5.88 9.30 13.55
N ALA A 138 -6.21 10.42 14.19
CA ALA A 138 -5.24 11.47 14.50
C ALA A 138 -4.17 11.04 15.52
N THR A 139 -4.51 10.17 16.48
CA THR A 139 -3.57 9.69 17.51
C THR A 139 -2.81 8.42 17.11
N HIS A 140 -3.29 7.73 16.07
CA HIS A 140 -2.71 6.49 15.55
C HIS A 140 -2.51 6.56 14.03
N PRO A 141 -1.76 7.56 13.51
CA PRO A 141 -1.60 7.76 12.07
C PRO A 141 -0.89 6.59 11.38
N ARG A 142 -0.14 5.78 12.14
CA ARG A 142 0.51 4.56 11.65
C ARG A 142 -0.47 3.47 11.24
N TRP A 143 -1.74 3.56 11.63
CA TRP A 143 -2.78 2.67 11.12
C TRP A 143 -2.94 2.80 9.59
N PHE A 144 -2.82 4.01 9.03
CA PHE A 144 -2.86 4.20 7.58
C PHE A 144 -1.74 3.45 6.86
N VAL A 145 -0.57 3.34 7.49
CA VAL A 145 0.59 2.61 6.95
C VAL A 145 0.33 1.10 6.96
N HIS A 146 -0.32 0.59 8.01
CA HIS A 146 -0.74 -0.80 8.07
C HIS A 146 -1.68 -1.13 6.90
N GLU A 147 -2.71 -0.30 6.67
CA GLU A 147 -3.62 -0.50 5.52
C GLU A 147 -2.90 -0.35 4.17
N LEU A 148 -1.98 0.60 4.04
CA LEU A 148 -1.15 0.71 2.84
C LEU A 148 -0.23 -0.50 2.65
N GLY A 149 0.19 -1.17 3.73
CA GLY A 149 0.88 -2.45 3.67
C GLY A 149 0.00 -3.55 3.06
N HIS A 150 -1.27 -3.63 3.44
CA HIS A 150 -2.22 -4.53 2.77
C HIS A 150 -2.39 -4.16 1.28
N ALA A 151 -2.43 -2.87 0.95
CA ALA A 151 -2.57 -2.39 -0.42
C ALA A 151 -1.33 -2.74 -1.26
N PHE A 152 -0.14 -2.64 -0.67
CA PHE A 152 1.11 -3.10 -1.28
C PHE A 152 1.04 -4.60 -1.56
N SER A 153 0.56 -5.41 -0.61
CA SER A 153 0.35 -6.83 -0.83
C SER A 153 -0.58 -7.07 -2.03
N TYR A 154 -1.67 -6.31 -2.17
CA TYR A 154 -2.53 -6.37 -3.36
C TYR A 154 -1.79 -6.02 -4.66
N ALA A 155 -0.95 -4.99 -4.67
CA ALA A 155 -0.17 -4.60 -5.84
C ALA A 155 0.78 -5.73 -6.31
N THR A 156 1.24 -6.58 -5.38
CA THR A 156 2.09 -7.73 -5.68
C THR A 156 1.30 -9.00 -6.05
N GLY A 157 0.00 -8.90 -6.35
CA GLY A 157 -0.86 -10.08 -6.55
C GLY A 157 -1.00 -10.96 -5.30
N LYS A 158 -0.80 -10.38 -4.11
CA LYS A 158 -0.71 -11.06 -2.80
C LYS A 158 0.54 -11.92 -2.62
N GLN A 159 1.60 -11.74 -3.41
CA GLN A 159 2.83 -12.51 -3.21
C GLN A 159 3.53 -12.14 -1.89
N ALA A 160 3.56 -10.84 -1.53
CA ALA A 160 4.27 -10.38 -0.34
C ALA A 160 3.76 -10.99 0.98
N GLU A 161 2.44 -11.19 1.11
CA GLU A 161 1.87 -11.88 2.27
C GLU A 161 2.12 -13.40 2.25
N ARG A 162 2.17 -14.03 1.07
CA ARG A 162 2.40 -15.48 0.94
C ARG A 162 3.83 -15.87 1.24
N ASP A 163 4.76 -14.96 0.99
CA ASP A 163 6.19 -15.15 1.25
C ASP A 163 6.55 -15.01 2.73
N VAL A 164 5.65 -14.53 3.61
CA VAL A 164 5.91 -14.42 5.05
C VAL A 164 6.09 -15.82 5.63
N PRO A 165 7.30 -16.19 6.09
CA PRO A 165 7.54 -17.53 6.64
C PRO A 165 6.82 -17.69 7.98
N HIS A 166 6.40 -18.92 8.28
CA HIS A 166 5.74 -19.25 9.56
C HIS A 166 6.52 -18.78 10.80
N SER A 167 7.86 -18.77 10.74
CA SER A 167 8.72 -18.29 11.82
C SER A 167 8.57 -16.79 12.14
N LEU A 168 8.04 -16.01 11.20
CA LEU A 168 7.76 -14.58 11.38
C LEU A 168 6.31 -14.29 11.73
N LEU A 169 5.42 -15.29 11.78
CA LEU A 169 4.01 -15.14 12.22
C LEU A 169 3.88 -14.98 13.75
N SER A 170 4.76 -14.17 14.33
CA SER A 170 4.85 -13.90 15.76
C SER A 170 4.78 -12.41 16.01
N ARG A 171 3.93 -12.01 16.95
CA ARG A 171 3.74 -10.61 17.37
C ARG A 171 4.89 -10.04 18.21
N ASN A 172 5.89 -10.86 18.54
CA ASN A 172 7.08 -10.46 19.29
C ASN A 172 8.18 -9.83 18.42
N THR A 173 8.03 -9.78 17.10
CA THR A 173 9.05 -9.23 16.19
C THR A 173 9.01 -7.71 16.07
N PHE A 174 7.95 -7.05 16.55
CA PHE A 174 7.71 -5.62 16.40
C PHE A 174 8.17 -4.84 17.63
N ALA A 175 8.49 -3.55 17.45
CA ALA A 175 8.78 -2.67 18.57
C ALA A 175 7.51 -2.39 19.39
N GLY A 176 7.52 -2.68 20.69
CA GLY A 176 6.43 -2.28 21.59
C GLY A 176 5.10 -3.04 21.43
N PRO A 177 4.07 -2.63 22.19
CA PRO A 177 2.79 -3.34 22.28
C PRO A 177 1.86 -3.07 21.08
N LEU A 178 0.69 -3.71 21.09
CA LEU A 178 -0.42 -3.41 20.17
C LEU A 178 -0.71 -1.90 20.16
N ASN A 179 -0.96 -1.35 18.97
CA ASN A 179 -1.13 0.06 18.63
C ASN A 179 0.13 0.94 18.69
N ALA A 180 1.31 0.37 19.03
CA ALA A 180 2.59 1.09 18.92
C ALA A 180 3.20 0.93 17.51
N TRP A 181 3.60 -0.30 17.17
CA TRP A 181 4.17 -0.67 15.87
C TRP A 181 3.60 -1.96 15.30
N GLN A 182 2.41 -2.32 15.78
CA GLN A 182 1.59 -3.40 15.26
C GLN A 182 0.12 -3.01 15.48
N PHE A 183 -0.74 -3.23 14.49
CA PHE A 183 -2.16 -2.81 14.55
C PHE A 183 -3.14 -3.99 14.54
N SER A 184 -2.63 -5.21 14.63
CA SER A 184 -3.44 -6.42 14.68
C SER A 184 -2.89 -7.42 15.68
N SER A 185 -3.79 -8.17 16.32
CA SER A 185 -3.43 -9.30 17.20
C SER A 185 -3.38 -10.64 16.46
N SER A 186 -3.92 -10.68 15.24
CA SER A 186 -4.01 -11.86 14.38
C SER A 186 -2.63 -12.40 14.03
N VAL A 187 -2.43 -13.70 13.85
CA VAL A 187 -1.15 -14.24 13.32
C VAL A 187 -1.24 -14.60 11.84
N GLU A 188 -2.30 -14.15 11.17
CA GLU A 188 -2.48 -14.37 9.74
C GLU A 188 -1.38 -13.67 8.93
N PRO A 189 -0.84 -14.30 7.87
CA PRO A 189 0.28 -13.76 7.10
C PRO A 189 0.07 -12.34 6.58
N GLY A 190 -1.14 -12.00 6.09
CA GLY A 190 -1.43 -10.64 5.60
C GLY A 190 -1.36 -9.58 6.70
N GLU A 191 -1.89 -9.89 7.89
CA GLU A 191 -1.87 -8.99 9.05
C GLU A 191 -0.46 -8.81 9.62
N VAL A 192 0.34 -9.88 9.59
CA VAL A 192 1.74 -9.83 10.00
C VAL A 192 2.57 -9.06 8.95
N PHE A 193 2.31 -9.27 7.67
CA PHE A 193 2.95 -8.55 6.58
C PHE A 193 2.70 -7.03 6.67
N ALA A 194 1.45 -6.61 6.88
CA ALA A 194 1.10 -5.20 7.02
C ALA A 194 1.88 -4.52 8.16
N ASP A 195 2.08 -5.22 9.28
CA ASP A 195 2.90 -4.71 10.39
C ASP A 195 4.41 -4.79 10.11
N LEU A 196 4.90 -5.77 9.35
CA LEU A 196 6.29 -5.81 8.87
C LEU A 196 6.58 -4.65 7.91
N PHE A 197 5.62 -4.31 7.04
CA PHE A 197 5.69 -3.16 6.15
C PHE A 197 5.77 -1.85 6.94
N LEU A 198 4.90 -1.67 7.95
CA LEU A 198 4.97 -0.54 8.89
C LEU A 198 6.35 -0.44 9.56
N ALA A 199 6.85 -1.54 10.12
CA ALA A 199 8.16 -1.56 10.78
C ALA A 199 9.30 -1.24 9.80
N TRP A 200 9.21 -1.68 8.54
CA TRP A 200 10.21 -1.42 7.51
C TRP A 200 10.25 0.05 7.04
N VAL A 201 9.09 0.68 6.90
CA VAL A 201 9.00 2.11 6.54
C VAL A 201 9.60 3.00 7.62
N PHE A 202 9.41 2.66 8.89
CA PHE A 202 9.83 3.48 10.04
C PHE A 202 11.07 2.99 10.77
N ASP A 203 11.70 1.91 10.28
CA ASP A 203 12.82 1.21 10.93
C ASP A 203 12.54 0.85 12.40
N ALA A 204 11.32 0.39 12.69
CA ALA A 204 10.79 0.19 14.04
C ALA A 204 10.71 -1.30 14.43
N TRP A 205 11.86 -1.91 14.65
CA TRP A 205 11.98 -3.35 14.89
C TRP A 205 12.02 -3.73 16.38
N GLY A 206 11.49 -4.91 16.70
CA GLY A 206 11.66 -5.55 18.00
C GLY A 206 13.03 -6.23 18.14
N GLN A 207 13.23 -6.95 19.25
CA GLN A 207 14.55 -7.45 19.65
C GLN A 207 15.14 -8.56 18.77
N THR A 208 14.34 -9.23 17.95
CA THR A 208 14.79 -10.44 17.22
C THR A 208 15.45 -10.15 15.88
N GLY A 209 15.31 -8.95 15.30
CA GLY A 209 15.94 -8.52 14.04
C GLY A 209 15.55 -9.28 12.76
N ASN A 210 14.94 -10.47 12.86
CA ASN A 210 14.62 -11.33 11.72
C ASN A 210 13.63 -10.69 10.74
N GLY A 211 12.65 -9.93 11.24
CA GLY A 211 11.71 -9.19 10.38
C GLY A 211 12.42 -8.14 9.52
N LYS A 212 13.45 -7.49 10.04
CA LYS A 212 14.25 -6.51 9.30
C LYS A 212 14.99 -7.18 8.14
N LEU A 213 15.73 -8.24 8.44
CA LEU A 213 16.49 -8.99 7.43
C LEU A 213 15.58 -9.52 6.33
N PHE A 214 14.39 -10.00 6.71
CA PHE A 214 13.38 -10.44 5.77
C PHE A 214 12.90 -9.30 4.85
N MET A 215 12.47 -8.17 5.42
CA MET A 215 11.99 -7.05 4.60
C MET A 215 13.10 -6.44 3.73
N ASP A 216 14.33 -6.33 4.23
CA ASP A 216 15.46 -5.83 3.44
C ASP A 216 15.79 -6.74 2.25
N MET A 217 15.59 -8.05 2.40
CA MET A 217 15.85 -9.03 1.35
C MET A 217 14.71 -9.11 0.31
N PHE A 218 13.46 -9.10 0.77
CA PHE A 218 12.31 -9.41 -0.08
C PHE A 218 11.56 -8.17 -0.60
N ALA A 219 11.60 -7.03 0.10
CA ALA A 219 10.92 -5.82 -0.38
C ALA A 219 11.37 -5.41 -1.80
N PRO A 220 12.67 -5.44 -2.16
CA PRO A 220 13.10 -5.17 -3.53
C PRO A 220 12.50 -6.13 -4.56
N VAL A 221 12.34 -7.41 -4.22
CA VAL A 221 11.75 -8.42 -5.12
C VAL A 221 10.28 -8.14 -5.37
N TRP A 222 9.53 -7.83 -4.30
CA TRP A 222 8.11 -7.50 -4.44
C TRP A 222 7.86 -6.17 -5.13
N LEU A 223 8.76 -5.20 -4.99
CA LEU A 223 8.72 -3.99 -5.82
C LEU A 223 8.82 -4.34 -7.30
N GLY A 224 9.68 -5.29 -7.68
CA GLY A 224 9.78 -5.77 -9.05
C GLY A 224 8.45 -6.32 -9.55
N ILE A 225 7.80 -7.16 -8.75
CA ILE A 225 6.47 -7.71 -9.07
C ILE A 225 5.44 -6.58 -9.24
N ALA A 226 5.33 -5.66 -8.28
CA ALA A 226 4.32 -4.60 -8.31
C ALA A 226 4.51 -3.61 -9.48
N ILE A 227 5.75 -3.43 -9.97
CA ILE A 227 6.07 -2.46 -11.01
C ILE A 227 6.03 -3.07 -12.43
N LEU A 228 6.36 -4.36 -12.57
CA LEU A 228 6.60 -4.99 -13.87
C LEU A 228 5.44 -5.88 -14.36
N ASP A 229 4.55 -6.33 -13.48
CA ASP A 229 3.35 -7.13 -13.82
C ASP A 229 2.12 -6.27 -14.14
#